data_AF-A0A257J3U7-F1
#
_entry.id   AF-A0A257J3U7-F1
#
_cell.length_a   1.000
_cell.length_b   1.000
_cell.length_c   1.000
_cell.angle_alpha   90.00
_cell.angle_beta   90.00
_cell.angle_gamma   90.00
#
_symmetry.space_group_name_H-M   'P 1'
#
loop_
_entity.id
_entity.type
_entity.pdbx_description
1 polymer ?
#
loop_
_entity_poly.entity_id
_entity_poly.type
_entity_poly.pdbx_seq_one_letter_code
_entity_poly.pdbx_strand_id
1 'polypeptide(L)' 'MDHPPPPQQGKAVVACKVLPSNRLRNCRVVSETPMHANVGSFALQLVRNFHVEPGDPRVKDGRITIRLQFKMPEPGEKS' A
#
# COMPACT_ATOMS: atom_id res chain seq x y z
N MET A 1 -32.57 0.28 -14.19
CA MET A 1 -31.65 -0.30 -13.19
C MET A 1 -30.27 0.25 -13.48
N ASP A 2 -29.95 1.40 -12.92
CA ASP A 2 -28.60 1.96 -12.99
C ASP A 2 -28.05 1.85 -11.57
N HIS A 3 -27.39 0.72 -11.28
CA HIS A 3 -26.60 0.62 -10.07
C HIS A 3 -25.23 1.19 -10.43
N PRO A 4 -24.75 2.23 -9.72
CA PRO A 4 -23.39 2.68 -9.92
C PRO A 4 -22.44 1.50 -9.69
N PRO A 5 -21.39 1.35 -10.52
CA PRO A 5 -20.40 0.31 -10.30
C PRO A 5 -19.84 0.46 -8.87
N PRO A 6 -19.52 -0.63 -8.17
CA PRO A 6 -18.95 -0.52 -6.84
C PRO A 6 -17.67 0.33 -6.92
N PRO A 7 -17.42 1.21 -5.93
CA PRO A 7 -16.29 2.13 -5.94
C PRO A 7 -15.01 1.35 -6.18
N GLN A 8 -14.24 1.80 -7.17
CA GLN A 8 -13.04 1.10 -7.57
C GLN A 8 -12.01 1.19 -6.43
N GLN A 9 -11.65 0.05 -5.83
CA GLN A 9 -10.68 0.01 -4.74
C GLN A 9 -9.29 -0.27 -5.30
N GLY A 10 -8.37 0.66 -5.08
CA GLY A 10 -6.95 0.48 -5.38
C GLY A 10 -6.31 -0.36 -4.28
N LYS A 11 -5.61 -1.42 -4.61
CA LYS A 11 -4.89 -2.28 -3.66
C LYS A 11 -3.43 -2.31 -4.05
N ALA A 12 -2.55 -2.13 -3.08
CA ALA A 12 -1.11 -2.33 -3.27
C ALA A 12 -0.55 -3.15 -2.13
N VAL A 13 0.26 -4.15 -2.49
CA VAL A 13 1.04 -4.95 -1.56
C VAL A 13 2.48 -4.51 -1.71
N VAL A 14 3.09 -4.05 -0.62
CA VAL A 14 4.49 -3.63 -0.58
C VAL A 14 5.24 -4.44 0.46
N ALA A 15 6.46 -4.85 0.12
CA ALA A 15 7.36 -5.54 1.04
C ALA A 15 8.53 -4.61 1.38
N CYS A 16 8.75 -4.38 2.67
CA CYS A 16 9.78 -3.49 3.20
C CYS A 16 10.74 -4.25 4.13
N LYS A 17 11.98 -3.78 4.20
CA LYS A 17 12.93 -4.16 5.24
C LYS A 17 12.73 -3.26 6.45
N VAL A 18 12.65 -3.86 7.63
CA VAL A 18 12.57 -3.17 8.91
C VAL A 18 13.99 -2.95 9.42
N LEU A 19 14.33 -1.70 9.70
CA LEU A 19 15.61 -1.33 10.30
C LEU A 19 15.57 -1.47 11.82
N PRO A 20 16.72 -1.55 12.51
CA PRO A 20 16.80 -1.51 13.97
C PRO A 20 16.18 -0.25 14.59
N SER A 21 16.08 0.83 13.82
CA SER A 21 15.40 2.07 14.21
C SER A 21 13.88 2.03 14.02
N ASN A 22 13.29 0.84 13.80
CA ASN A 22 11.86 0.63 13.58
C ASN A 22 11.30 1.35 12.34
N ARG A 23 12.18 1.80 11.43
CA ARG A 23 11.82 2.44 10.16
C ARG A 23 11.86 1.46 9.02
N LEU A 24 11.08 1.74 7.98
CA LEU A 24 11.03 0.95 6.76
C LEU A 24 12.02 1.46 5.70
N ARG A 25 12.79 0.54 5.11
CA ARG A 25 13.69 0.79 3.98
C ARG A 25 13.60 -0.32 2.94
N ASN A 26 14.16 -0.05 1.75
CA ASN A 26 14.18 -0.97 0.61
C ASN A 26 12.78 -1.55 0.30
N CYS A 27 11.76 -0.69 0.38
CA CYS A 27 10.39 -1.06 0.07
C CYS A 27 10.23 -1.29 -1.44
N ARG A 28 9.56 -2.39 -1.79
CA ARG A 28 9.22 -2.74 -3.19
C ARG A 28 7.75 -3.10 -3.30
N VAL A 29 7.14 -2.74 -4.41
CA VAL A 29 5.78 -3.20 -4.76
C VAL A 29 5.87 -4.69 -5.11
N VAL A 30 5.06 -5.49 -4.43
CA VAL A 30 4.88 -6.92 -4.71
C VAL A 30 3.72 -7.12 -5.67
N SER A 31 2.65 -6.34 -5.50
CA SER A 31 1.46 -6.41 -6.34
C SER A 31 0.71 -5.09 -6.26
N GLU A 32 0.10 -4.66 -7.35
CA GLU A 32 -0.85 -3.55 -7.39
C GLU A 32 -2.09 -3.95 -8.20
N THR A 33 -3.24 -3.38 -7.84
CA THR A 33 -4.51 -3.63 -8.51
C THR A 33 -5.36 -2.36 -8.40
N PRO A 34 -5.87 -1.81 -9.50
CA PRO A 34 -5.58 -2.18 -10.89
C PRO A 34 -4.11 -1.94 -11.26
N MET A 35 -3.58 -2.75 -12.16
CA MET A 35 -2.22 -2.55 -12.66
C MET A 35 -2.12 -1.21 -13.40
N HIS A 36 -0.96 -0.54 -13.34
CA HIS A 36 -0.68 0.74 -14.03
C HIS A 36 -1.45 1.95 -13.50
N ALA A 37 -2.23 1.82 -12.42
CA ALA A 37 -2.91 2.95 -11.78
C ALA A 37 -2.00 3.72 -10.78
N ASN A 38 -0.69 3.46 -10.79
CA ASN A 38 0.31 4.06 -9.89
C ASN A 38 0.04 3.85 -8.38
N VAL A 39 -0.86 2.92 -8.03
CA VAL A 39 -1.23 2.62 -6.63
C VAL A 39 0.00 2.14 -5.86
N GLY A 40 0.84 1.31 -6.49
CA GLY A 40 2.11 0.86 -5.92
C GLY A 40 3.07 2.02 -5.61
N SER A 41 3.16 3.01 -6.50
CA SER A 41 4.02 4.18 -6.33
C SER A 41 3.58 5.07 -5.16
N PHE A 42 2.27 5.32 -5.01
CA PHE A 42 1.73 6.04 -3.85
C PHE A 42 1.95 5.25 -2.56
N ALA A 43 1.71 3.94 -2.58
CA ALA A 43 1.98 3.06 -1.46
C ALA A 43 3.43 3.14 -1.01
N LEU A 44 4.39 3.12 -1.94
CA LEU A 44 5.82 3.27 -1.64
C LEU A 44 6.17 4.62 -1.00
N GLN A 45 5.47 5.70 -1.34
CA GLN A 45 5.69 7.00 -0.68
C GLN A 45 5.14 7.00 0.73
N LEU A 46 3.94 6.45 0.95
CA LEU A 46 3.30 6.38 2.25
C LEU A 46 4.10 5.54 3.25
N VAL A 47 4.55 4.35 2.84
CA VAL A 47 5.28 3.45 3.75
C VAL A 47 6.64 4.01 4.21
N ARG A 48 7.22 5.03 3.55
CA ARG A 48 8.42 5.71 4.05
C ARG A 48 8.19 6.44 5.37
N ASN A 49 6.95 6.83 5.62
CA ASN A 49 6.54 7.54 6.83
C ASN A 49 6.02 6.59 7.92
N PHE A 50 5.90 5.30 7.62
CA PHE A 50 5.40 4.33 8.58
C PHE A 50 6.50 3.95 9.57
N HIS A 51 6.11 3.82 10.83
CA HIS A 51 6.92 3.25 11.90
C HIS A 51 6.33 1.90 12.29
N VAL A 52 7.22 0.94 12.51
CA VAL A 52 6.84 -0.41 12.96
C VAL A 52 7.00 -0.47 14.46
N GLU A 53 6.02 -0.99 15.17
CA GLU A 53 6.18 -1.17 16.62
C GLU A 53 7.22 -2.25 16.93
N PRO A 54 8.06 -2.05 17.96
CA PRO A 54 9.02 -3.07 18.37
C PRO A 54 8.29 -4.34 18.81
N GLY A 55 8.66 -5.48 18.23
CA GLY A 55 8.00 -6.77 18.51
C GLY A 55 6.73 -7.02 17.69
N ASP A 56 6.45 -6.21 16.66
CA ASP A 56 5.31 -6.44 15.78
C ASP A 56 5.39 -7.85 15.12
N PRO A 57 4.39 -8.72 15.35
CA PRO A 57 4.41 -10.11 14.88
C PRO A 57 4.33 -10.24 13.34
N ARG A 58 4.01 -9.16 12.65
CA ARG A 58 4.00 -9.10 11.17
C ARG A 58 5.41 -8.99 10.61
N VAL A 59 6.39 -8.60 11.43
CA VAL A 59 7.80 -8.57 11.04
C VAL A 59 8.35 -9.99 11.13
N LYS A 60 8.74 -10.54 9.99
CA LYS A 60 9.39 -11.84 9.88
C LYS A 60 10.74 -11.65 9.23
N ASP A 61 11.80 -12.12 9.87
CA ASP A 61 13.18 -12.02 9.36
C ASP A 61 13.59 -10.56 9.02
N GLY A 62 13.17 -9.60 9.85
CA GLY A 62 13.44 -8.17 9.59
C GLY A 62 12.74 -7.62 8.33
N ARG A 63 11.69 -8.28 7.84
CA ARG A 63 10.87 -7.83 6.72
C ARG A 63 9.41 -7.78 7.12
N ILE A 64 8.68 -6.84 6.55
CA ILE A 64 7.24 -6.70 6.74
C ILE A 64 6.56 -6.55 5.39
N THR A 65 5.37 -7.13 5.27
CA THR A 65 4.51 -6.98 4.08
C THR A 65 3.29 -6.18 4.47
N ILE A 66 3.10 -5.04 3.80
CA ILE A 66 2.03 -4.09 4.09
C ILE A 66 1.06 -4.11 2.92
N ARG A 67 -0.23 -4.27 3.23
CA ARG A 67 -1.31 -4.21 2.26
C ARG A 67 -2.04 -2.89 2.43
N LEU A 68 -1.93 -2.01 1.46
CA LEU A 68 -2.63 -0.74 1.43
C LEU A 68 -3.86 -0.86 0.53
N GLN A 69 -4.98 -0.33 1.01
CA GLN A 69 -6.22 -0.20 0.25
C GLN A 69 -6.55 1.28 0.15
N PHE A 70 -6.77 1.73 -1.08
CA PHE A 70 -7.08 3.09 -1.46
C PHE A 70 -8.52 3.12 -1.96
N LYS A 71 -9.29 4.08 -1.48
CA LYS A 71 -10.56 4.44 -2.12
C LYS A 71 -10.21 5.32 -3.32
N MET A 72 -10.44 4.83 -4.53
CA MET A 72 -10.28 5.66 -5.73
C MET A 72 -11.61 6.37 -5.98
N PRO A 73 -11.60 7.68 -6.26
CA PRO A 73 -12.78 8.34 -6.79
C PRO A 73 -13.11 7.72 -8.15
N GLU A 74 -14.40 7.58 -8.44
CA GLU A 74 -14.88 6.90 -9.63
C GLU A 74 -14.40 7.64 -10.90
N PRO A 75 -14.03 6.92 -11.98
CA PRO A 75 -13.66 7.56 -13.24
C PRO A 75 -14.90 8.25 -13.83
N GLY A 76 -15.12 9.51 -13.42
CA GLY A 76 -16.32 10.28 -13.73
C GLY A 76 -16.53 11.50 -12.82
N GLU A 77 -15.93 11.54 -11.63
CA GLU A 77 -15.99 12.73 -10.78
C GLU A 77 -15.02 13.80 -11.31
N LYS A 78 -15.52 14.65 -12.21
CA LYS A 78 -14.84 15.90 -12.61
C LYS A 78 -14.59 16.76 -11.37
N SER A 79 -13.34 17.23 -11.24
CA SER A 79 -12.99 18.36 -10.37
C SER A 79 -13.58 19.67 -10.88
#